data_AF-A0A914C2M6-F1
#
_entry.id   AF-A0A914C2M6-F1
#
_cell.length_a   1.000
_cell.length_b   1.000
_cell.length_c   1.000
_cell.angle_alpha   90.00
_cell.angle_beta   90.00
_cell.angle_gamma   90.00
#
_symmetry.space_group_name_H-M   'P 1'
#
loop_
_entity.id
_entity.type
_entity.pdbx_description
1 polymer ?
#
loop_
_entity_poly.entity_id
_entity_poly.type
_entity_poly.pdbx_seq_one_letter_code
_entity_poly.pdbx_strand_id
1 'polypeptide(L)'
;MPRYCRILHEMYDMAGVYTTEQNFERAFILYLRFVGTVVEELPKHRDYQSFTPDEKDRFDRQTIHAMNTAEFLKRKIKTLYEEEAITKKSELAQLEHEKRKNGNVSTPKPPPISPPIIDRNLKSYVVCKKQSGYTLLFQRIIIPNDLPHKFLTTFESLPDTNRFAVLYGKLVRNSLIVSQAIITDGTETSLEKIDRSISVPDQDEENELLIIGCICGDLSDHSVDYFISRSLLTEIVIVVCRPGDNQTYVLHLSNLSDRKELGKPKSESQPEFKDAASGVCGHTHITEQISCTFVDLRDPTPRSTPRNS
;
A
#
# COMPACT_ATOMS: atom_id res chain seq x y z
N MET A 1 5.18 -23.67 -1.10
CA MET A 1 5.64 -22.59 -0.21
C MET A 1 4.48 -21.61 -0.04
N PRO A 2 4.04 -21.34 1.19
CA PRO A 2 2.91 -20.46 1.44
C PRO A 2 3.14 -19.05 0.89
N ARG A 3 2.07 -18.39 0.42
CA ARG A 3 2.11 -17.07 -0.25
C ARG A 3 2.89 -16.03 0.55
N TYR A 4 2.73 -16.04 1.87
CA TYR A 4 3.37 -15.08 2.77
C TYR A 4 4.90 -15.26 2.84
N CYS A 5 5.40 -16.51 2.78
CA CYS A 5 6.83 -16.77 2.70
C CYS A 5 7.41 -16.25 1.39
N ARG A 6 6.63 -16.37 0.29
CA ARG A 6 7.02 -15.86 -1.02
C ARG A 6 7.17 -14.33 -1.00
N ILE A 7 6.19 -13.60 -0.45
CA ILE A 7 6.24 -12.14 -0.33
C ILE A 7 7.46 -11.68 0.50
N LEU A 8 7.73 -12.33 1.63
CA LEU A 8 8.90 -12.00 2.46
C LEU A 8 10.23 -12.29 1.74
N HIS A 9 10.27 -13.38 0.97
CA HIS A 9 11.43 -13.74 0.16
C HIS A 9 11.67 -12.73 -0.96
N GLU A 10 10.62 -12.38 -1.72
CA GLU A 10 10.67 -11.38 -2.79
C GLU A 10 11.12 -10.02 -2.24
N MET A 11 10.58 -9.59 -1.09
CA MET A 11 10.99 -8.34 -0.45
C MET A 11 12.49 -8.32 -0.10
N TYR A 12 13.00 -9.45 0.43
CA TYR A 12 14.41 -9.60 0.77
C TYR A 12 15.29 -9.58 -0.49
N ASP A 13 14.90 -10.29 -1.55
CA ASP A 13 15.65 -10.35 -2.80
C ASP A 13 15.68 -9.00 -3.51
N MET A 14 14.53 -8.31 -3.57
CA MET A 14 14.44 -6.96 -4.13
C MET A 14 15.29 -5.94 -3.38
N ALA A 15 15.42 -6.07 -2.05
CA ALA A 15 16.35 -5.26 -1.28
C ALA A 15 17.81 -5.50 -1.69
N GLY A 16 18.14 -6.75 -2.02
CA GLY A 16 19.43 -7.13 -2.62
C GLY A 16 19.65 -6.48 -3.98
N VAL A 17 18.67 -6.57 -4.89
CA VAL A 17 18.73 -5.94 -6.22
C VAL A 17 18.97 -4.44 -6.11
N TYR A 18 18.18 -3.72 -5.31
CA TYR A 18 18.39 -2.28 -5.12
C TYR A 18 19.74 -1.93 -4.50
N THR A 19 20.31 -2.82 -3.69
CA THR A 19 21.68 -2.64 -3.17
C THR A 19 22.70 -2.69 -4.31
N THR A 20 22.52 -3.62 -5.26
CA THR A 20 23.39 -3.76 -6.44
C THR A 20 23.24 -2.60 -7.43
N GLU A 21 22.01 -2.09 -7.61
CA GLU A 21 21.71 -0.94 -8.47
C GLU A 21 22.09 0.42 -7.87
N GLN A 22 22.68 0.42 -6.68
CA GLN A 22 23.04 1.63 -5.92
C GLN A 22 21.83 2.50 -5.50
N ASN A 23 20.63 1.95 -5.51
CA ASN A 23 19.45 2.61 -4.94
C ASN A 23 19.40 2.35 -3.43
N PHE A 24 20.34 2.96 -2.70
CA PHE A 24 20.57 2.68 -1.29
C PHE A 24 19.37 3.01 -0.41
N GLU A 25 18.60 4.06 -0.75
CA GLU A 25 17.39 4.44 -0.03
C GLU A 25 16.32 3.34 -0.10
N ARG A 26 16.00 2.85 -1.31
CA ARG A 26 15.01 1.79 -1.49
C ARG A 26 15.47 0.49 -0.84
N ALA A 27 16.75 0.13 -1.01
CA ALA A 27 17.33 -1.04 -0.37
C ALA A 27 17.20 -0.96 1.16
N PHE A 28 17.55 0.19 1.76
CA PHE A 28 17.46 0.42 3.20
C PHE A 28 16.02 0.28 3.71
N ILE A 29 15.06 0.89 3.00
CA ILE A 29 13.64 0.82 3.35
C ILE A 29 13.13 -0.62 3.29
N LEU A 30 13.44 -1.36 2.22
CA LEU A 30 13.00 -2.75 2.08
C LEU A 30 13.61 -3.67 3.14
N TYR A 31 14.90 -3.51 3.47
CA TYR A 31 15.50 -4.29 4.56
C TYR A 31 14.86 -3.97 5.92
N LEU A 32 14.60 -2.69 6.23
CA LEU A 32 13.88 -2.34 7.46
C LEU A 32 12.47 -2.92 7.49
N ARG A 33 11.75 -2.86 6.37
CA ARG A 33 10.41 -3.42 6.24
C ARG A 33 10.42 -4.94 6.42
N PHE A 34 11.37 -5.63 5.79
CA PHE A 34 11.55 -7.07 5.94
C PHE A 34 11.80 -7.44 7.40
N VAL A 35 12.78 -6.81 8.04
CA VAL A 35 13.12 -7.06 9.46
C VAL A 35 11.90 -6.81 10.36
N GLY A 36 11.24 -5.67 10.21
CA GLY A 36 10.05 -5.35 11.00
C GLY A 36 8.91 -6.36 10.81
N THR A 37 8.69 -6.82 9.58
CA THR A 37 7.65 -7.80 9.26
C THR A 37 7.99 -9.18 9.86
N VAL A 38 9.23 -9.65 9.71
CA VAL A 38 9.67 -10.96 10.21
C VAL A 38 9.70 -11.00 11.74
N VAL A 39 10.11 -9.93 12.41
CA VAL A 39 10.24 -9.91 13.87
C VAL A 39 8.90 -9.66 14.56
N GLU A 40 8.05 -8.77 14.04
CA GLU A 40 6.81 -8.38 14.73
C GLU A 40 5.56 -9.08 14.21
N GLU A 41 5.43 -9.26 12.89
CA GLU A 41 4.16 -9.68 12.28
C GLU A 41 4.13 -11.17 11.95
N LEU A 42 5.24 -11.70 11.45
CA LEU A 42 5.35 -13.11 11.11
C LEU A 42 5.03 -14.03 12.30
N PRO A 43 5.48 -13.77 13.55
CA PRO A 43 5.15 -14.63 14.69
C PRO A 43 3.67 -14.64 15.07
N LYS A 44 2.92 -13.59 14.71
CA LYS A 44 1.47 -13.47 14.95
C LYS A 44 0.65 -14.16 13.86
N HIS A 45 1.27 -14.51 12.73
CA HIS A 45 0.56 -15.11 11.61
C HIS A 45 0.00 -16.48 11.99
N ARG A 46 -1.22 -16.77 11.55
CA ARG A 46 -1.94 -18.01 11.86
C ARG A 46 -1.11 -19.27 11.57
N ASP A 47 -0.42 -19.26 10.43
CA ASP A 47 0.33 -20.43 9.96
C ASP A 47 1.76 -20.50 10.54
N TYR A 48 2.22 -19.51 11.32
CA TYR A 48 3.61 -19.46 11.83
C TYR A 48 3.99 -20.67 12.69
N GLN A 49 3.03 -21.19 13.46
CA GLN A 49 3.26 -22.36 14.31
C GLN A 49 3.55 -23.63 13.50
N SER A 50 3.09 -23.69 12.24
CA SER A 50 3.30 -24.83 11.36
C SER A 50 4.66 -24.84 10.64
N PHE A 51 5.48 -23.80 10.80
CA PHE A 51 6.76 -23.71 10.11
C PHE A 51 7.75 -24.73 10.66
N THR A 52 8.51 -25.31 9.74
CA THR A 52 9.64 -26.18 10.06
C THR A 52 10.77 -25.40 10.75
N PRO A 53 11.62 -26.08 11.55
CA PRO A 53 12.80 -25.43 12.13
C PRO A 53 13.70 -24.78 11.08
N ASP A 54 13.88 -25.42 9.93
CA ASP A 54 14.73 -24.92 8.84
C ASP A 54 14.17 -23.63 8.21
N GLU A 55 12.85 -23.52 8.08
CA GLU A 55 12.20 -22.29 7.59
C GLU A 55 12.41 -21.12 8.56
N LYS A 56 12.28 -21.36 9.87
CA LYS A 56 12.51 -20.34 10.91
C LYS A 56 13.97 -19.88 10.92
N ASP A 57 14.89 -20.82 10.94
CA ASP A 57 16.33 -20.57 10.92
C ASP A 57 16.78 -19.84 9.63
N ARG A 58 16.12 -20.10 8.50
CA ARG A 58 16.31 -19.33 7.27
C ARG A 58 15.92 -17.86 7.45
N PHE A 59 14.73 -17.58 8.01
CA PHE A 59 14.30 -16.20 8.27
C PHE A 59 15.18 -15.51 9.30
N ASP A 60 15.67 -16.22 10.32
CA ASP A 60 16.60 -15.66 11.32
C ASP A 60 17.92 -15.22 10.67
N ARG A 61 18.53 -16.08 9.83
CA ARG A 61 19.73 -15.72 9.06
C ARG A 61 19.51 -14.51 8.15
N GLN A 62 18.41 -14.50 7.41
CA GLN A 62 18.07 -13.37 6.53
C GLN A 62 17.85 -12.08 7.32
N THR A 63 17.25 -12.17 8.51
CA THR A 63 17.01 -11.02 9.39
C THR A 63 18.33 -10.43 9.88
N ILE A 64 19.27 -11.27 10.34
CA ILE A 64 20.61 -10.82 10.77
C ILE A 64 21.34 -10.13 9.61
N HIS A 65 21.32 -10.75 8.42
CA HIS A 65 21.93 -10.15 7.23
C HIS A 65 21.29 -8.80 6.87
N ALA A 66 19.95 -8.74 6.85
CA ALA A 66 19.20 -7.53 6.54
C ALA A 66 19.50 -6.40 7.54
N MET A 67 19.60 -6.70 8.84
CA MET A 67 19.94 -5.72 9.87
C MET A 67 21.34 -5.14 9.67
N ASN A 68 22.35 -6.00 9.46
CA ASN A 68 23.72 -5.57 9.21
C ASN A 68 23.83 -4.73 7.94
N THR A 69 23.14 -5.16 6.87
CA THR A 69 23.11 -4.45 5.59
C THR A 69 22.40 -3.10 5.72
N ALA A 70 21.27 -3.03 6.42
CA ALA A 70 20.56 -1.78 6.68
C ALA A 70 21.43 -0.80 7.48
N GLU A 71 22.19 -1.26 8.47
CA GLU A 71 23.12 -0.40 9.20
C GLU A 71 24.21 0.16 8.28
N PHE A 72 24.80 -0.67 7.42
CA PHE A 72 25.77 -0.23 6.43
C PHE A 72 25.18 0.80 5.46
N LEU A 73 24.00 0.52 4.90
CA LEU A 73 23.30 1.41 3.97
C LEU A 73 22.97 2.75 4.63
N LYS A 74 22.54 2.75 5.89
CA LYS A 74 22.28 3.98 6.65
C LYS A 74 23.52 4.89 6.70
N ARG A 75 24.71 4.33 6.95
CA ARG A 75 25.96 5.09 6.96
C ARG A 75 26.27 5.65 5.56
N LYS A 76 26.09 4.82 4.52
CA LYS A 76 26.33 5.21 3.12
C LYS A 76 25.40 6.35 2.65
N ILE A 77 24.10 6.23 2.92
CA ILE A 77 23.10 7.26 2.60
C ILE A 77 23.45 8.57 3.30
N LYS A 78 23.86 8.52 4.58
CA LYS A 78 24.26 9.71 5.33
C LYS A 78 25.42 10.45 4.65
N THR A 79 26.46 9.73 4.26
CA THR A 79 27.62 10.32 3.56
C THR A 79 27.22 10.94 2.23
N LEU A 80 26.39 10.28 1.43
CA LEU A 80 25.91 10.83 0.15
C LEU A 80 25.16 12.15 0.31
N TYR A 81 24.26 12.24 1.30
CA TYR A 81 23.55 13.49 1.56
C TYR A 81 24.44 14.60 2.12
N GLU A 82 25.44 14.27 2.93
CA GLU A 82 26.43 15.24 3.41
C GLU A 82 27.23 15.82 2.22
N GLU A 83 27.67 14.98 1.30
CA GLU A 83 28.38 15.38 0.08
C GLU A 83 27.50 16.23 -0.85
N GLU A 84 26.25 15.82 -1.07
CA GLU A 84 25.29 16.60 -1.86
C GLU A 84 25.00 17.98 -1.24
N ALA A 85 24.89 18.06 0.09
CA ALA A 85 24.65 19.32 0.79
C ALA A 85 25.84 20.28 0.63
N ILE A 86 27.07 19.75 0.69
CA ILE A 86 28.29 20.54 0.45
C ILE A 86 28.32 21.06 -0.99
N THR A 87 28.02 20.19 -1.96
CA THR A 87 28.02 20.53 -3.40
C THR A 87 26.98 21.59 -3.72
N LYS A 88 25.74 21.45 -3.25
CA LYS A 88 24.70 22.47 -3.44
C LYS A 88 25.08 23.81 -2.81
N LYS A 89 25.79 23.79 -1.67
CA LYS A 89 26.24 25.01 -0.99
C LYS A 89 27.35 25.72 -1.76
N SER A 90 28.28 24.98 -2.39
CA SER A 90 29.32 25.58 -3.23
C SER A 90 28.73 26.12 -4.54
N GLU A 91 27.80 25.41 -5.18
CA GLU A 91 27.08 25.87 -6.38
C GLU A 91 26.29 27.15 -6.11
N LEU A 92 25.56 27.22 -5.00
CA LEU A 92 24.81 28.43 -4.63
C LEU A 92 25.74 29.63 -4.43
N ALA A 93 26.88 29.43 -3.78
CA ALA A 93 27.88 30.48 -3.56
C ALA A 93 28.53 30.95 -4.87
N GLN A 94 28.77 30.06 -5.82
CA GLN A 94 29.27 30.40 -7.16
C GLN A 94 28.24 31.20 -7.95
N LEU A 95 26.98 30.76 -7.97
CA LEU A 95 25.88 31.48 -8.62
C LEU A 95 25.65 32.88 -8.02
N GLU A 96 25.77 33.02 -6.70
CA GLU A 96 25.70 34.33 -6.04
C GLU A 96 26.88 35.23 -6.42
N HIS A 97 28.09 34.68 -6.53
CA HIS A 97 29.28 35.43 -6.96
C HIS A 97 29.16 35.87 -8.43
N GLU A 98 28.64 35.01 -9.31
CA GLU A 98 28.37 35.32 -10.71
C GLU A 98 27.24 36.34 -10.89
N LYS A 99 26.14 36.24 -10.12
CA LYS A 99 25.06 37.24 -10.11
C LYS A 99 25.53 38.60 -9.62
N ARG A 100 26.47 38.65 -8.67
CA ARG A 100 27.10 39.90 -8.22
C ARG A 100 28.03 40.50 -9.28
N LYS A 101 28.60 39.69 -10.17
CA LYS A 101 29.44 40.14 -11.30
C LYS A 101 28.62 40.57 -12.52
N ASN A 102 27.53 39.85 -12.83
CA ASN A 102 26.65 40.13 -13.96
C ASN A 102 25.38 40.85 -13.48
N GLY A 103 25.50 42.13 -13.13
CA GLY A 103 24.33 42.99 -12.94
C GLY A 103 23.56 43.16 -14.25
N ASN A 104 22.26 42.84 -14.22
CA ASN A 104 21.25 42.96 -15.30
C ASN A 104 21.30 41.94 -16.47
N VAL A 105 20.60 40.80 -16.32
CA VAL A 105 19.79 40.22 -17.41
C VAL A 105 18.53 39.56 -16.81
N SER A 106 17.36 39.96 -17.30
CA SER A 106 16.05 39.38 -17.00
C SER A 106 15.92 37.95 -17.51
N THR A 107 15.52 37.01 -16.65
CA THR A 107 15.30 35.60 -17.01
C THR A 107 13.98 35.40 -17.77
N PRO A 108 13.95 34.55 -18.83
CA PRO A 108 12.70 34.16 -19.48
C PRO A 108 11.88 33.24 -18.58
N LYS A 109 10.56 33.45 -18.60
CA LYS A 109 9.56 32.66 -17.86
C LYS A 109 9.54 31.21 -18.37
N PRO A 110 9.63 30.18 -17.50
CA PRO A 110 9.60 28.78 -17.94
C PRO A 110 8.23 28.42 -18.55
N PRO A 111 8.20 27.50 -19.53
CA PRO A 111 6.96 27.06 -20.18
C PRO A 111 6.00 26.41 -19.16
N PRO A 112 4.68 26.46 -19.42
CA PRO A 112 3.69 25.91 -18.50
C PRO A 112 3.84 24.40 -18.41
N ILE A 113 4.34 23.94 -17.27
CA ILE A 113 4.41 22.53 -16.90
C ILE A 113 2.96 22.09 -16.69
N SER A 114 2.48 21.12 -17.48
CA SER A 114 1.21 20.44 -17.19
C SER A 114 1.28 19.88 -15.76
N PRO A 115 0.24 20.09 -14.94
CA PRO A 115 0.30 19.68 -13.55
C PRO A 115 0.56 18.17 -13.49
N PRO A 116 1.57 17.72 -12.73
CA PRO A 116 1.76 16.31 -12.50
C PRO A 116 0.49 15.76 -11.83
N ILE A 117 0.02 14.59 -12.30
CA ILE A 117 -1.19 13.89 -11.84
C ILE A 117 -1.20 13.66 -10.31
N ILE A 118 -0.05 13.81 -9.63
CA ILE A 118 0.13 13.67 -8.19
C ILE A 118 1.01 14.82 -7.72
N ASP A 119 0.62 15.49 -6.64
CA ASP A 119 1.36 16.58 -6.03
C ASP A 119 2.81 16.14 -5.70
N ARG A 120 3.80 16.82 -6.29
CA ARG A 120 5.23 16.55 -6.09
C ARG A 120 5.66 16.72 -4.62
N ASN A 121 4.85 17.40 -3.80
CA ASN A 121 5.15 17.63 -2.39
C ASN A 121 4.74 16.46 -1.49
N LEU A 122 3.99 15.49 -1.99
CA LEU A 122 3.62 14.30 -1.22
C LEU A 122 4.85 13.41 -1.04
N LYS A 123 5.28 13.24 0.21
CA LYS A 123 6.35 12.30 0.57
C LYS A 123 5.89 10.87 0.30
N SER A 124 6.61 10.15 -0.55
CA SER A 124 6.32 8.76 -0.93
C SER A 124 6.36 7.78 0.26
N TYR A 125 7.07 8.13 1.34
CA TYR A 125 7.06 7.37 2.58
C TYR A 125 6.57 8.24 3.73
N VAL A 126 5.74 7.64 4.58
CA VAL A 126 5.15 8.28 5.74
C VAL A 126 5.59 7.53 6.98
N VAL A 127 6.07 8.31 7.95
CA VAL A 127 6.49 7.81 9.25
C VAL A 127 5.25 7.61 10.10
N CYS A 128 4.94 6.35 10.45
CA CYS A 128 3.84 5.99 11.31
C CYS A 128 4.34 5.45 12.65
N LYS A 129 3.77 5.95 13.75
CA LYS A 129 4.10 5.50 15.10
C LYS A 129 3.10 4.45 15.53
N LYS A 130 3.56 3.24 15.82
CA LYS A 130 2.73 2.20 16.45
C LYS A 130 2.49 2.53 17.93
N GLN A 131 1.42 1.98 18.48
CA GLN A 131 1.14 2.05 19.93
C GLN A 131 2.29 1.45 20.77
N SER A 132 3.06 0.49 20.23
CA SER A 132 4.25 -0.08 20.85
C SER A 132 5.45 0.88 20.97
N GLY A 133 5.35 2.11 20.46
CA GLY A 133 6.41 3.13 20.49
C GLY A 133 7.40 3.05 19.33
N TYR A 134 7.34 2.01 18.51
CA TYR A 134 8.18 1.87 17.32
C TYR A 134 7.67 2.71 16.15
N THR A 135 8.63 3.14 15.34
CA THR A 135 8.38 3.96 14.15
C THR A 135 8.50 3.08 12.91
N LEU A 136 7.42 2.98 12.15
CA LEU A 136 7.37 2.33 10.85
C LEU A 136 7.41 3.37 9.74
N LEU A 137 7.98 2.99 8.60
CA LEU A 137 7.95 3.76 7.36
C LEU A 137 7.02 3.03 6.42
N PHE A 138 5.86 3.62 6.17
CA PHE A 138 4.90 3.08 5.24
C PHE A 138 4.97 3.79 3.92
N GLN A 139 4.88 3.00 2.86
CA GLN A 139 4.71 3.53 1.54
C GLN A 139 3.36 4.24 1.43
N ARG A 140 3.34 5.40 0.79
CA ARG A 140 2.10 6.16 0.59
C ARG A 140 1.18 5.39 -0.34
N ILE A 141 -0.09 5.26 0.07
CA ILE A 141 -1.18 4.68 -0.70
C ILE A 141 -2.09 5.81 -1.19
N ILE A 142 -2.36 5.85 -2.49
CA ILE A 142 -3.24 6.84 -3.12
C ILE A 142 -4.54 6.14 -3.51
N ILE A 143 -5.65 6.61 -2.94
CA ILE A 143 -6.98 6.04 -3.10
C ILE A 143 -7.85 6.98 -3.96
N PRO A 144 -8.51 6.48 -5.02
CA PRO A 144 -9.46 7.27 -5.80
C PRO A 144 -10.65 7.72 -4.95
N ASN A 145 -11.02 9.00 -5.04
CA ASN A 145 -12.19 9.54 -4.33
C ASN A 145 -13.51 8.88 -4.77
N ASP A 146 -13.60 8.45 -6.03
CA ASP A 146 -14.78 7.81 -6.61
C ASP A 146 -14.91 6.31 -6.26
N LEU A 147 -13.93 5.73 -5.56
CA LEU A 147 -13.87 4.31 -5.22
C LEU A 147 -15.12 3.84 -4.44
N PRO A 148 -15.58 4.52 -3.37
CA PRO A 148 -16.76 4.09 -2.60
C PRO A 148 -18.03 4.11 -3.45
N HIS A 149 -18.22 5.17 -4.24
CA HIS A 149 -19.40 5.34 -5.08
C HIS A 149 -19.48 4.23 -6.14
N LYS A 150 -18.37 3.96 -6.84
CA LYS A 150 -18.28 2.88 -7.82
C LYS A 150 -18.53 1.51 -7.21
N PHE A 151 -17.98 1.26 -6.02
CA PHE A 151 -18.21 0.01 -5.28
C PHE A 151 -19.70 -0.18 -4.98
N LEU A 152 -20.36 0.80 -4.36
CA LEU A 152 -21.79 0.70 -4.02
C LEU A 152 -22.66 0.50 -5.26
N THR A 153 -22.43 1.29 -6.33
CA THR A 153 -23.16 1.17 -7.61
C THR A 153 -23.02 -0.22 -8.22
N THR A 154 -21.82 -0.81 -8.14
CA THR A 154 -21.58 -2.15 -8.69
C THR A 154 -22.42 -3.21 -7.95
N PHE A 155 -22.52 -3.10 -6.63
CA PHE A 155 -23.29 -4.03 -5.79
C PHE A 155 -24.80 -3.74 -5.73
N GLU A 156 -25.28 -2.56 -6.14
CA GLU A 156 -26.72 -2.30 -6.33
C GLU A 156 -27.31 -3.17 -7.44
N SER A 157 -26.52 -3.48 -8.47
CA SER A 157 -26.93 -4.34 -9.58
C SER A 157 -26.92 -5.84 -9.24
N LEU A 158 -26.45 -6.21 -8.03
CA LEU A 158 -26.20 -7.59 -7.62
C LEU A 158 -27.16 -8.00 -6.48
N PRO A 159 -27.97 -9.06 -6.65
CA PRO A 159 -29.16 -9.27 -5.83
C PRO A 159 -28.92 -9.76 -4.41
N ASP A 160 -27.78 -10.40 -4.12
CA ASP A 160 -27.45 -10.76 -2.74
C ASP A 160 -26.02 -11.29 -2.60
N THR A 161 -25.52 -11.24 -1.37
CA THR A 161 -24.27 -11.82 -0.83
C THR A 161 -22.97 -11.03 -0.98
N ASN A 162 -22.31 -10.92 0.18
CA ASN A 162 -20.97 -10.43 0.49
C ASN A 162 -20.41 -9.32 -0.41
N ARG A 163 -20.50 -8.08 0.09
CA ARG A 163 -19.91 -6.91 -0.56
C ARG A 163 -18.44 -6.83 -0.18
N PHE A 164 -17.61 -7.49 -0.96
CA PHE A 164 -16.17 -7.53 -0.73
C PHE A 164 -15.40 -7.49 -2.06
N ALA A 165 -14.34 -6.70 -2.09
CA ALA A 165 -13.39 -6.69 -3.19
C ALA A 165 -11.96 -6.46 -2.69
N VAL A 166 -11.01 -7.08 -3.37
CA VAL A 166 -9.57 -6.89 -3.11
C VAL A 166 -9.07 -5.71 -3.94
N LEU A 167 -8.33 -4.81 -3.29
CA LEU A 167 -7.74 -3.64 -3.93
C LEU A 167 -6.32 -3.95 -4.40
N TYR A 168 -6.12 -3.74 -5.70
CA TYR A 168 -4.85 -3.81 -6.38
C TYR A 168 -4.38 -2.43 -6.80
N GLY A 169 -3.07 -2.29 -6.93
CA GLY A 169 -2.54 -1.08 -7.50
C GLY A 169 -1.11 -1.17 -8.00
N LYS A 170 -0.69 -0.06 -8.58
CA LYS A 170 0.59 0.08 -9.25
C LYS A 170 1.54 0.92 -8.42
N LEU A 171 2.82 0.58 -8.46
CA LEU A 171 3.86 1.37 -7.85
C LEU A 171 4.29 2.49 -8.81
N VAL A 172 4.00 3.75 -8.46
CA VAL A 172 4.37 4.92 -9.27
C VAL A 172 5.06 5.95 -8.39
N ARG A 173 6.29 6.33 -8.73
CA ARG A 173 7.11 7.30 -7.94
C ARG A 173 7.15 6.97 -6.45
N ASN A 174 7.40 5.70 -6.14
CA ASN A 174 7.41 5.16 -4.78
C ASN A 174 6.09 5.32 -4.01
N SER A 175 4.96 5.59 -4.68
CA SER A 175 3.63 5.57 -4.07
C SER A 175 2.79 4.47 -4.70
N LEU A 176 2.00 3.77 -3.90
CA LEU A 176 1.09 2.73 -4.33
C LEU A 176 -0.24 3.38 -4.74
N ILE A 177 -0.60 3.30 -6.01
CA ILE A 177 -1.83 3.89 -6.53
C ILE A 177 -2.86 2.77 -6.73
N VAL A 178 -3.98 2.84 -6.01
CA VAL A 178 -5.10 1.91 -6.23
C VAL A 178 -5.65 2.12 -7.64
N SER A 179 -5.56 1.07 -8.47
CA SER A 179 -5.91 1.11 -9.89
C SER A 179 -7.00 0.09 -10.27
N GLN A 180 -7.14 -0.98 -9.50
CA GLN A 180 -8.10 -2.05 -9.76
C GLN A 180 -8.70 -2.61 -8.47
N ALA A 181 -9.98 -2.95 -8.51
CA ALA A 181 -10.71 -3.62 -7.46
C ALA A 181 -11.36 -4.90 -8.02
N ILE A 182 -11.03 -6.04 -7.43
CA ILE A 182 -11.52 -7.35 -7.87
C ILE A 182 -12.58 -7.83 -6.90
N ILE A 183 -13.81 -7.95 -7.39
CA ILE A 183 -14.94 -8.47 -6.61
C ILE A 183 -14.77 -9.97 -6.44
N THR A 184 -14.93 -10.42 -5.20
CA THR A 184 -14.74 -11.82 -4.83
C THR A 184 -15.58 -12.17 -3.62
N ASP A 185 -15.89 -13.46 -3.47
CA ASP A 185 -16.55 -13.99 -2.28
C ASP A 185 -15.62 -14.03 -1.05
N GLY A 186 -14.31 -13.77 -1.23
CA GLY A 186 -13.30 -13.71 -0.17
C GLY A 186 -12.92 -15.07 0.42
N THR A 187 -13.29 -16.16 -0.24
CA THR A 187 -12.87 -17.51 0.13
C THR A 187 -11.40 -17.76 -0.23
N GLU A 188 -10.78 -18.74 0.43
CA GLU A 188 -9.40 -19.18 0.17
C GLU A 188 -9.17 -19.49 -1.31
N THR A 189 -10.08 -20.26 -1.91
CA THR A 189 -10.00 -20.68 -3.31
C THR A 189 -10.09 -19.51 -4.27
N SER A 190 -10.95 -18.52 -3.99
CA SER A 190 -11.07 -17.33 -4.84
C SER A 190 -9.84 -16.44 -4.74
N LEU A 191 -9.31 -16.22 -3.53
CA LEU A 191 -8.09 -15.42 -3.35
C LEU A 191 -6.87 -16.09 -3.99
N GLU A 192 -6.78 -17.43 -3.95
CA GLU A 192 -5.74 -18.18 -4.67
C GLU A 192 -5.88 -18.11 -6.19
N LYS A 193 -7.11 -18.18 -6.71
CA LYS A 193 -7.39 -17.98 -8.15
C LYS A 193 -6.99 -16.58 -8.60
N ILE A 194 -7.32 -15.56 -7.81
CA ILE A 194 -7.01 -14.17 -8.12
C ILE A 194 -5.48 -13.96 -8.13
N ASP A 195 -4.76 -14.47 -7.13
CA ASP A 195 -3.29 -14.39 -7.06
C ASP A 195 -2.61 -15.04 -8.28
N ARG A 196 -3.16 -16.15 -8.80
CA ARG A 196 -2.66 -16.83 -10.01
C ARG A 196 -3.03 -16.13 -11.31
N SER A 197 -4.20 -15.48 -11.37
CA SER A 197 -4.67 -14.79 -12.58
C SER A 197 -3.91 -13.48 -12.84
N ILE A 198 -3.33 -12.89 -11.79
CA ILE A 198 -2.60 -11.62 -11.84
C ILE A 198 -1.09 -11.86 -12.07
N SER A 199 -0.62 -13.10 -11.96
CA SER A 199 0.72 -13.50 -12.37
C SER A 199 0.71 -13.96 -13.84
N VAL A 200 0.59 -13.03 -14.79
CA VAL A 200 1.15 -13.24 -16.14
C VAL A 200 2.31 -12.26 -16.28
N PRO A 201 3.56 -12.72 -16.11
CA PRO A 201 4.72 -11.91 -16.42
C PRO A 201 4.82 -11.79 -17.94
N ASP A 202 4.11 -10.82 -18.51
CA ASP A 202 4.60 -10.22 -19.75
C ASP A 202 5.82 -9.37 -19.40
N GLN A 203 6.76 -9.26 -20.35
CA GLN A 203 8.12 -8.74 -20.15
C GLN A 203 8.22 -7.24 -19.80
N ASP A 204 7.12 -6.64 -19.34
CA ASP A 204 7.05 -5.24 -18.92
C ASP A 204 6.81 -5.19 -17.39
N GLU A 205 7.86 -4.85 -16.65
CA GLU A 205 7.82 -4.57 -15.19
C GLU A 205 6.77 -3.49 -14.82
N GLU A 206 6.25 -2.71 -15.78
CA GLU A 206 5.27 -1.63 -15.58
C GLU A 206 3.83 -2.08 -15.29
N ASN A 207 3.53 -3.38 -15.39
CA ASN A 207 2.17 -3.92 -15.17
C ASN A 207 1.98 -4.79 -13.92
N GLU A 208 2.97 -4.85 -13.03
CA GLU A 208 2.82 -5.55 -11.75
C GLU A 208 1.74 -4.89 -10.88
N LEU A 209 0.68 -5.64 -10.58
CA LEU A 209 -0.41 -5.24 -9.69
C LEU A 209 -0.17 -5.81 -8.30
N LEU A 210 0.06 -4.93 -7.34
CA LEU A 210 0.30 -5.28 -5.94
C LEU A 210 -1.02 -5.27 -5.16
N ILE A 211 -1.20 -6.19 -4.22
CA ILE A 211 -2.30 -6.08 -3.26
C ILE A 211 -2.01 -4.94 -2.29
N ILE A 212 -2.92 -3.97 -2.26
CA ILE A 212 -2.82 -2.78 -1.40
C ILE A 212 -3.82 -2.86 -0.24
N GLY A 213 -4.95 -3.54 -0.43
CA GLY A 213 -6.05 -3.46 0.52
C GLY A 213 -7.25 -4.30 0.18
N CYS A 214 -8.35 -4.04 0.89
CA CYS A 214 -9.68 -4.48 0.51
C CYS A 214 -10.69 -3.34 0.69
N ILE A 215 -11.81 -3.45 -0.01
CA ILE A 215 -13.01 -2.63 0.18
C ILE A 215 -14.17 -3.53 0.53
N CYS A 216 -14.93 -3.19 1.58
CA CYS A 216 -16.02 -4.01 2.06
C CYS A 216 -17.25 -3.19 2.46
N GLY A 217 -18.42 -3.85 2.41
CA GLY A 217 -19.68 -3.29 2.90
C GLY A 217 -19.79 -3.34 4.42
N ASP A 218 -19.22 -4.37 5.05
CA ASP A 218 -19.24 -4.53 6.51
C ASP A 218 -17.91 -5.12 7.00
N LEU A 219 -17.46 -4.67 8.17
CA LEU A 219 -16.23 -5.15 8.83
C LEU A 219 -16.42 -6.50 9.54
N SER A 220 -17.67 -6.83 9.91
CA SER A 220 -18.00 -8.14 10.49
C SER A 220 -17.96 -9.28 9.48
N ASP A 221 -17.78 -8.97 8.19
CA ASP A 221 -17.82 -9.96 7.14
C ASP A 221 -16.65 -10.95 7.26
N HIS A 222 -16.96 -12.25 7.15
CA HIS A 222 -15.97 -13.32 7.24
C HIS A 222 -14.82 -13.19 6.23
N SER A 223 -15.08 -12.58 5.08
CA SER A 223 -14.08 -12.34 4.03
C SER A 223 -13.06 -11.28 4.43
N VAL A 224 -13.49 -10.27 5.19
CA VAL A 224 -12.60 -9.27 5.77
C VAL A 224 -11.71 -9.91 6.82
N ASP A 225 -12.28 -10.72 7.71
CA ASP A 225 -11.54 -11.46 8.72
C ASP A 225 -10.51 -12.42 8.10
N TYR A 226 -10.93 -13.17 7.08
CA TYR A 226 -10.05 -14.07 6.35
C TYR A 226 -8.89 -13.30 5.71
N PHE A 227 -9.19 -12.23 4.97
CA PHE A 227 -8.20 -11.37 4.31
C PHE A 227 -7.19 -10.78 5.30
N ILE A 228 -7.66 -10.25 6.43
CA ILE A 228 -6.81 -9.72 7.50
C ILE A 228 -5.90 -10.81 8.06
N SER A 229 -6.46 -11.98 8.39
CA SER A 229 -5.69 -13.07 9.01
C SER A 229 -4.54 -13.60 8.17
N ARG A 230 -4.62 -13.41 6.84
CA ARG A 230 -3.64 -13.83 5.83
C ARG A 230 -2.75 -12.69 5.35
N SER A 231 -2.97 -11.47 5.84
CA SER A 231 -2.23 -10.27 5.47
C SER A 231 -1.05 -10.04 6.40
N LEU A 232 0.18 -10.05 5.87
CA LEU A 232 1.40 -9.74 6.64
C LEU A 232 1.80 -8.26 6.61
N LEU A 233 1.31 -7.50 5.63
CA LEU A 233 1.71 -6.12 5.44
C LEU A 233 0.82 -5.19 6.27
N THR A 234 1.40 -4.57 7.30
CA THR A 234 0.70 -3.60 8.16
C THR A 234 0.29 -2.30 7.46
N GLU A 235 0.78 -2.10 6.24
CA GLU A 235 0.44 -0.99 5.34
C GLU A 235 -0.94 -1.15 4.69
N ILE A 236 -1.51 -2.36 4.72
CA ILE A 236 -2.77 -2.69 4.07
C ILE A 236 -3.90 -1.78 4.57
N VAL A 237 -4.65 -1.26 3.61
CA VAL A 237 -5.82 -0.41 3.85
C VAL A 237 -7.11 -1.21 3.74
N ILE A 238 -8.07 -0.89 4.60
CA ILE A 238 -9.42 -1.46 4.57
C ILE A 238 -10.38 -0.30 4.41
N VAL A 239 -11.02 -0.23 3.25
CA VAL A 239 -12.01 0.79 2.92
C VAL A 239 -13.40 0.23 3.23
N VAL A 240 -14.14 0.87 4.15
CA VAL A 240 -15.45 0.39 4.59
C VAL A 240 -16.51 1.33 4.07
N CYS A 241 -17.42 0.78 3.26
CA CYS A 241 -18.49 1.51 2.56
C CYS A 241 -19.83 0.85 2.85
N ARG A 242 -20.53 1.28 3.91
CA ARG A 242 -21.84 0.73 4.25
C ARG A 242 -22.94 1.32 3.37
N PRO A 243 -23.85 0.50 2.80
CA PRO A 243 -25.01 1.03 2.10
C PRO A 243 -25.89 1.88 3.02
N GLY A 244 -26.30 3.06 2.55
CA GLY A 244 -27.12 4.00 3.31
C GLY A 244 -26.35 4.88 4.29
N ASP A 245 -25.08 4.58 4.56
CA ASP A 245 -24.19 5.49 5.27
C ASP A 245 -23.55 6.46 4.27
N ASN A 246 -23.67 7.77 4.50
CA ASN A 246 -22.94 8.77 3.72
C ASN A 246 -21.49 8.95 4.23
N GLN A 247 -20.89 7.91 4.81
CA GLN A 247 -19.53 7.97 5.35
C GLN A 247 -18.74 6.77 4.86
N THR A 248 -17.51 7.04 4.41
CA THR A 248 -16.53 6.00 4.10
C THR A 248 -15.44 6.01 5.16
N TYR A 249 -15.06 4.84 5.67
CA TYR A 249 -13.97 4.72 6.64
C TYR A 249 -12.76 4.10 5.98
N VAL A 250 -11.58 4.67 6.21
CA VAL A 250 -10.30 4.07 5.81
C VAL A 250 -9.57 3.63 7.06
N LEU A 251 -9.39 2.33 7.19
CA LEU A 251 -8.68 1.72 8.31
C LEU A 251 -7.34 1.18 7.86
N HIS A 252 -6.39 1.16 8.77
CA HIS A 252 -5.06 0.63 8.52
C HIS A 252 -4.84 -0.60 9.39
N LEU A 253 -4.35 -1.70 8.79
CA LEU A 253 -4.16 -2.96 9.50
C LEU A 253 -3.22 -2.80 10.72
N SER A 254 -2.23 -1.92 10.63
CA SER A 254 -1.34 -1.52 11.74
C SER A 254 -2.05 -1.00 12.99
N ASN A 255 -3.26 -0.46 12.86
CA ASN A 255 -3.99 0.25 13.91
C ASN A 255 -5.33 -0.43 14.27
N LEU A 256 -5.59 -1.64 13.77
CA LEU A 256 -6.85 -2.38 14.01
C LEU A 256 -6.98 -2.99 15.42
N SER A 257 -6.18 -2.55 16.39
CA SER A 257 -6.18 -3.08 17.77
C SER A 257 -7.56 -3.04 18.44
N ASP A 258 -8.43 -2.10 18.06
CA ASP A 258 -9.76 -1.90 18.67
C ASP A 258 -10.89 -1.94 17.63
N ARG A 259 -11.24 -3.15 17.17
CA ARG A 259 -12.39 -3.42 16.28
C ARG A 259 -13.75 -2.91 16.81
N LYS A 260 -13.84 -2.52 18.09
CA LYS A 260 -15.10 -2.28 18.82
C LYS A 260 -15.64 -0.85 18.76
N GLU A 261 -14.93 0.11 18.15
CA GLU A 261 -15.28 1.54 18.26
C GLU A 261 -15.84 2.21 16.99
N LEU A 262 -16.35 1.45 16.00
CA LEU A 262 -17.06 2.07 14.88
C LEU A 262 -18.52 2.35 15.30
N GLY A 263 -18.73 3.51 15.92
CA GLY A 263 -20.03 3.98 16.42
C GLY A 263 -21.09 4.22 15.34
N LYS A 264 -22.36 4.15 15.77
CA LYS A 264 -23.59 4.29 14.95
C LYS A 264 -23.60 5.56 14.07
N PRO A 265 -24.27 5.52 12.89
CA PRO A 265 -24.24 6.60 11.91
C PRO A 265 -24.83 7.92 12.44
N LYS A 266 -24.18 9.04 12.12
CA LYS A 266 -24.71 10.40 12.28
C LYS A 266 -24.99 11.01 10.90
N SER A 267 -26.11 11.71 10.83
CA SER A 267 -26.84 12.23 9.67
C SER A 267 -26.02 12.97 8.58
N GLU A 268 -26.41 12.66 7.34
CA GLU A 268 -26.52 13.47 6.11
C GLU A 268 -25.53 14.60 5.78
N SER A 269 -24.57 14.26 4.91
CA SER A 269 -24.15 14.97 3.68
C SER A 269 -23.16 14.06 2.93
N GLN A 270 -22.75 14.37 1.68
CA GLN A 270 -21.90 13.56 0.74
C GLN A 270 -20.89 12.57 1.36
N PRO A 271 -20.51 11.47 0.66
CA PRO A 271 -19.55 10.48 1.17
C PRO A 271 -18.22 11.14 1.55
N GLU A 272 -18.09 11.49 2.82
CA GLU A 272 -16.85 12.01 3.41
C GLU A 272 -16.03 10.82 3.89
N PHE A 273 -14.75 10.82 3.54
CA PHE A 273 -13.79 9.95 4.18
C PHE A 273 -13.57 10.41 5.62
N LYS A 274 -13.93 9.55 6.58
CA LYS A 274 -13.72 9.81 8.00
C LYS A 274 -12.78 8.77 8.59
N ASP A 275 -11.75 9.25 9.25
CA ASP A 275 -10.82 8.40 10.00
C ASP A 275 -11.50 7.93 11.29
N ALA A 276 -11.58 6.63 11.49
CA ALA A 276 -12.15 6.06 12.71
C ALA A 276 -11.08 5.96 13.81
N ALA A 277 -11.21 6.82 14.82
CA ALA A 277 -10.57 6.80 16.14
C ALA A 277 -9.01 6.89 16.21
N SER A 278 -8.57 7.43 17.34
CA SER A 278 -7.24 7.96 17.68
C SER A 278 -6.05 7.05 17.29
N GLY A 279 -5.35 7.42 16.21
CA GLY A 279 -4.07 6.80 15.82
C GLY A 279 -3.75 6.93 14.34
N VAL A 280 -4.09 8.05 13.70
CA VAL A 280 -4.06 8.18 12.24
C VAL A 280 -2.66 7.91 11.68
N CYS A 281 -2.56 6.92 10.81
CA CYS A 281 -1.36 6.67 10.05
C CYS A 281 -1.52 7.34 8.69
N GLY A 282 -0.88 8.51 8.51
CA GLY A 282 -1.11 9.39 7.36
C GLY A 282 -0.51 8.91 6.04
N HIS A 283 -0.31 7.60 5.86
CA HIS A 283 0.21 7.04 4.61
C HIS A 283 -0.84 6.92 3.52
N THR A 284 -2.13 7.18 3.80
CA THR A 284 -3.15 7.29 2.76
C THR A 284 -3.31 8.71 2.25
N HIS A 285 -3.65 8.84 0.97
CA HIS A 285 -4.02 10.10 0.33
C HIS A 285 -5.16 9.85 -0.64
N ILE A 286 -6.16 10.73 -0.64
CA ILE A 286 -7.37 10.58 -1.43
C ILE A 286 -7.38 11.67 -2.48
N THR A 287 -7.65 11.31 -3.74
CA THR A 287 -7.62 12.25 -4.86
C THR A 287 -8.65 11.91 -5.92
N GLU A 288 -9.12 12.94 -6.62
CA GLU A 288 -10.05 12.84 -7.76
C GLU A 288 -9.31 12.64 -9.10
N GLN A 289 -7.99 12.72 -9.09
CA GLN A 289 -7.15 12.71 -10.31
C GLN A 289 -6.90 11.30 -10.85
N ILE A 290 -7.35 10.27 -10.16
CA ILE A 290 -7.19 8.86 -10.52
C ILE A 290 -8.54 8.14 -10.43
N SER A 291 -8.64 6.98 -11.04
CA SER A 291 -9.86 6.17 -11.02
C SER A 291 -9.53 4.70 -10.82
N CYS A 292 -10.37 3.98 -10.09
CA CYS A 292 -10.30 2.53 -9.97
C CYS A 292 -11.18 1.83 -11.02
N THR A 293 -10.68 0.73 -11.58
CA THR A 293 -11.45 -0.21 -12.42
C THR A 293 -12.00 -1.37 -11.58
N PHE A 294 -13.26 -1.74 -11.75
CA PHE A 294 -13.86 -2.88 -11.06
C PHE A 294 -13.95 -4.08 -12.00
N VAL A 295 -13.49 -5.23 -11.52
CA VAL A 295 -13.54 -6.51 -12.24
C VAL A 295 -14.27 -7.53 -11.37
N ASP A 296 -15.30 -8.15 -11.91
CA ASP A 296 -16.03 -9.22 -11.22
C ASP A 296 -15.52 -10.58 -11.69
N LEU A 297 -14.86 -11.32 -10.79
CA LEU A 297 -14.32 -12.65 -11.06
C LEU A 297 -15.13 -13.76 -10.37
N ARG A 298 -16.31 -13.44 -9.81
CA ARG A 298 -17.20 -14.48 -9.29
C ARG A 298 -17.73 -15.30 -10.46
N ASP A 299 -17.75 -16.63 -10.30
CA ASP A 299 -18.34 -17.51 -11.31
C ASP A 299 -19.79 -17.07 -11.56
N PRO A 300 -20.23 -16.88 -12.82
CA PRO A 300 -21.61 -16.56 -13.10
C PRO A 300 -22.45 -17.73 -12.58
N THR A 301 -23.19 -17.50 -11.50
CA THR A 301 -24.15 -18.50 -11.01
C THR A 301 -25.06 -18.88 -12.19
N PRO A 302 -25.30 -20.18 -12.44
CA PRO A 302 -26.20 -20.58 -13.51
C PRO A 302 -27.55 -19.94 -13.22
N ARG A 303 -28.02 -19.06 -14.11
CA ARG A 303 -29.38 -18.51 -14.05
C ARG A 303 -30.32 -19.69 -13.85
N SER A 304 -30.97 -19.74 -12.69
CA SER A 304 -32.01 -20.73 -12.45
C SER A 304 -33.01 -20.62 -13.58
N THR A 305 -33.09 -21.67 -14.39
CA THR A 305 -34.12 -21.78 -15.42
C THR A 305 -35.48 -21.65 -14.72
N PRO A 306 -36.39 -20.80 -15.23
CA PRO A 306 -37.73 -20.75 -14.67
C PRO A 306 -38.34 -22.15 -14.85
N ARG A 307 -38.81 -22.75 -13.74
CA ARG A 307 -39.69 -23.92 -13.81
C ARG A 307 -40.94 -23.46 -14.55
N ASN A 308 -41.03 -23.78 -15.83
CA ASN A 308 -42.28 -23.71 -16.55
C ASN A 308 -43.27 -24.66 -15.86
N SER A 309 -44.39 -24.08 -15.48
CA SER A 309 -45.58 -24.72 -14.93
C SER A 309 -46.27 -25.58 -15.98
#